data_AF-A0A1S0SKG7-F1
#
_entry.id   AF-A0A1S0SKG7-F1
#
_cell.length_a   1.000
_cell.length_b   1.000
_cell.length_c   1.000
_cell.angle_alpha   90.00
_cell.angle_beta   90.00
_cell.angle_gamma   90.00
#
_symmetry.space_group_name_H-M   'P 1'
#
loop_
_entity.id
_entity.type
_entity.pdbx_description
1 polymer ?
#
loop_
_entity_poly.entity_id
_entity_poly.type
_entity_poly.pdbx_seq_one_letter_code
_entity_poly.pdbx_strand_id
1 'polypeptide(L)' 'MATLEAFRCVLDDARTPEIIRHHIIDALQYALRNYGQVFTAKEVEWLAAWDDPRIPLAARKELDRREPAAAAR' A
#
# COMPACT_ATOMS: atom_id res chain seq x y z
N MET A 1 7.01 -2.06 9.09
CA MET A 1 6.14 -0.99 9.63
C MET A 1 6.84 0.37 9.62
N ALA A 2 7.98 0.55 10.30
CA ALA A 2 8.69 1.85 10.40
C ALA A 2 8.86 2.62 9.08
N THR A 3 9.19 1.94 7.98
CA THR A 3 9.32 2.58 6.65
C THR A 3 8.00 3.14 6.12
N LEU A 4 6.89 2.41 6.29
CA LEU A 4 5.58 2.84 5.81
C LEU A 4 5.04 4.00 6.67
N GLU A 5 5.34 4.01 7.96
CA GLU A 5 5.07 5.14 8.85
C GLU A 5 5.85 6.39 8.43
N ALA A 6 7.13 6.25 8.09
CA ALA A 6 7.93 7.35 7.56
C ALA A 6 7.32 7.91 6.25
N PHE A 7 6.86 7.04 5.35
CA PHE A 7 6.14 7.48 4.14
C PHE A 7 4.85 8.22 4.47
N ARG A 8 4.05 7.74 5.43
CA ARG A 8 2.84 8.43 5.85
C ARG A 8 3.14 9.83 6.38
N CYS A 9 4.19 9.99 7.21
CA CYS A 9 4.63 11.31 7.68
C CYS A 9 5.00 12.26 6.52
N VAL A 10 5.69 11.75 5.49
CA VAL A 10 6.06 12.56 4.31
C VAL A 10 4.83 12.95 3.49
N LEU A 11 3.86 12.05 3.32
CA LEU A 11 2.62 12.33 2.60
C LEU A 11 1.74 13.36 3.31
N ASP A 12 1.66 13.27 4.64
CA ASP A 12 0.85 14.16 5.48
C ASP A 12 1.51 15.54 5.71
N ASP A 13 2.81 15.70 5.49
CA ASP A 13 3.49 17.01 5.62
C ASP A 13 3.16 17.92 4.44
N ALA A 14 2.36 18.96 4.67
CA ALA A 14 1.97 19.95 3.66
C ALA A 14 3.15 20.63 2.94
N ARG A 15 4.36 20.62 3.51
CA ARG A 15 5.57 21.21 2.91
C ARG A 15 6.26 20.29 1.90
N THR A 16 5.90 19.01 1.85
CA THR A 16 6.48 18.05 0.91
C THR A 16 6.15 18.44 -0.54
N PRO A 17 7.11 18.51 -1.46
CA PRO A 17 6.79 18.75 -2.88
C PRO A 17 5.87 17.66 -3.45
N GLU A 18 4.86 18.04 -4.24
CA GLU A 18 3.87 17.10 -4.81
C GLU A 18 4.54 15.95 -5.59
N ILE A 19 5.64 16.24 -6.30
CA ILE A 19 6.41 15.23 -7.03
C ILE A 19 6.91 14.10 -6.12
N ILE A 20 7.32 14.41 -4.89
CA ILE A 20 7.78 13.42 -3.92
C ILE A 20 6.60 12.59 -3.40
N ARG A 21 5.47 13.24 -3.11
CA ARG A 21 4.25 12.53 -2.68
C ARG A 21 3.79 11.55 -3.75
N HIS A 22 3.69 12.00 -4.99
CA HIS A 22 3.31 11.15 -6.13
C HIS A 22 4.31 10.01 -6.32
N HIS A 23 5.61 10.26 -6.22
CA HIS A 23 6.62 9.21 -6.33
C HIS A 23 6.46 8.11 -5.27
N ILE A 24 6.20 8.49 -4.01
CA ILE A 24 5.94 7.51 -2.92
C ILE A 24 4.70 6.69 -3.24
N ILE A 25 3.60 7.33 -3.64
CA ILE A 25 2.36 6.62 -3.97
C ILE A 25 2.55 5.67 -5.14
N ASP A 26 3.21 6.11 -6.21
CA ASP A 26 3.43 5.30 -7.40
C ASP A 26 4.37 4.11 -7.10
N ALA A 27 5.44 4.34 -6.32
CA ALA A 27 6.36 3.29 -5.89
C ALA A 27 5.65 2.24 -5.00
N LEU A 28 4.82 2.67 -4.04
CA LEU A 28 4.05 1.77 -3.20
C LEU A 28 3.00 0.99 -3.99
N GLN A 29 2.29 1.66 -4.92
CA GLN A 29 1.34 0.98 -5.79
C GLN A 29 2.04 -0.08 -6.65
N TYR A 30 3.20 0.24 -7.22
CA TYR A 30 4.00 -0.70 -8.00
C TYR A 30 4.47 -1.89 -7.14
N ALA A 31 4.98 -1.62 -5.94
CA ALA A 31 5.43 -2.66 -5.01
C ALA A 31 4.28 -3.60 -4.61
N LEU A 32 3.10 -3.07 -4.27
CA LEU A 32 1.92 -3.87 -3.93
C LEU A 32 1.47 -4.77 -5.08
N ARG A 33 1.51 -4.26 -6.32
CA ARG A 33 1.05 -5.02 -7.49
C ARG A 33 1.99 -6.15 -7.90
N ASN A 34 3.29 -5.93 -7.81
CA ASN A 34 4.31 -6.81 -8.40
C ASN A 34 5.09 -7.63 -7.36
N TYR A 35 5.18 -7.11 -6.13
CA TYR A 35 5.99 -7.67 -5.05
C TYR A 35 5.19 -7.75 -3.75
N GLY A 36 3.86 -7.91 -3.83
CA GLY A 36 2.96 -7.94 -2.68
C GLY A 36 3.44 -8.85 -1.55
N GLN A 37 4.05 -10.00 -1.87
CA GLN A 37 4.59 -10.97 -0.91
C GLN A 37 5.65 -10.41 0.07
N VAL A 38 6.28 -9.27 -0.22
CA VAL A 38 7.27 -8.65 0.68
C VAL A 38 6.60 -7.93 1.86
N PHE A 39 5.31 -7.61 1.74
CA PHE A 39 4.53 -6.97 2.80
C PHE A 39 3.90 -8.02 3.71
N THR A 40 3.93 -7.79 5.01
CA THR A 40 3.15 -8.58 5.97
C THR A 40 1.65 -8.33 5.78
N ALA A 41 0.79 -9.27 6.21
CA ALA A 41 -0.67 -9.09 6.10
C ALA A 41 -1.15 -7.79 6.79
N LYS A 42 -0.63 -7.51 7.98
CA LYS A 42 -0.92 -6.29 8.74
C LYS A 42 -0.53 -5.01 7.99
N GLU A 43 0.59 -5.01 7.27
CA GLU A 43 1.01 -3.86 6.48
C GLU A 43 0.09 -3.64 5.27
N VAL A 44 -0.34 -4.71 4.60
CA VAL A 44 -1.29 -4.60 3.49
C VAL A 44 -2.66 -4.12 3.98
N GLU A 45 -3.15 -4.66 5.10
CA GLU A 45 -4.38 -4.20 5.74
C GLU A 45 -4.32 -2.71 6.12
N TRP A 46 -3.19 -2.27 6.66
CA TRP A 46 -3.00 -0.87 7.02
C TRP A 46 -2.96 0.04 5.78
N LEU A 47 -2.26 -0.37 4.72
CA LEU A 47 -2.23 0.34 3.43
C LEU A 47 -3.62 0.40 2.78
N ALA A 48 -4.48 -0.61 3.00
CA ALA A 48 -5.84 -0.63 2.49
C ALA A 48 -6.76 0.46 3.10
N ALA A 49 -6.34 1.09 4.20
CA ALA A 49 -7.06 2.16 4.87
C ALA A 49 -6.53 3.58 4.56
N TRP A 50 -5.54 3.72 3.67
CA TRP A 50 -4.95 5.02 3.33
C TRP A 50 -5.87 5.85 2.42
N ASP A 51 -5.78 7.18 2.53
CA ASP A 51 -6.70 8.10 1.85
C ASP A 51 -6.50 8.19 0.33
N ASP A 52 -5.27 8.03 -0.18
CA ASP A 52 -5.03 8.08 -1.64
C ASP A 52 -5.56 6.82 -2.30
N PRO A 53 -6.58 6.90 -3.18
CA PRO A 53 -7.32 5.74 -3.69
C PRO A 53 -6.45 4.75 -4.50
N ARG A 54 -5.27 5.17 -4.96
CA ARG A 54 -4.33 4.30 -5.69
C ARG A 54 -3.74 3.20 -4.80
N ILE A 55 -3.61 3.45 -3.49
CA ILE A 55 -3.03 2.51 -2.54
C ILE A 55 -4.08 1.46 -2.10
N PRO A 56 -5.28 1.82 -1.60
CA PRO A 56 -6.31 0.83 -1.24
C PRO A 56 -6.69 -0.12 -2.36
N LEU A 57 -6.75 0.37 -3.60
CA LEU A 57 -7.06 -0.48 -4.75
C LEU A 57 -6.03 -1.58 -4.97
N ALA A 58 -4.73 -1.27 -4.80
CA ALA A 58 -3.67 -2.25 -4.95
C ALA A 58 -3.57 -3.18 -3.72
N ALA A 59 -3.73 -2.63 -2.53
CA ALA A 59 -3.70 -3.37 -1.28
C ALA A 59 -4.85 -4.38 -1.17
N ARG A 60 -6.08 -3.98 -1.53
CA ARG A 60 -7.23 -4.90 -1.54
C ARG A 60 -7.03 -6.08 -2.48
N LYS A 61 -6.54 -5.83 -3.69
CA LYS A 61 -6.21 -6.90 -4.65
C LYS A 61 -5.17 -7.88 -4.11
N GLU A 62 -4.22 -7.39 -3.32
CA GLU A 62 -3.23 -8.25 -2.67
C GLU A 62 -3.83 -9.04 -1.51
N LEU A 63 -4.75 -8.46 -0.72
CA LEU A 63 -5.52 -9.20 0.30
C LEU A 63 -6.37 -10.30 -0.34
N ASP A 64 -7.13 -9.97 -1.40
CA ASP A 64 -7.98 -10.92 -2.12
C ASP A 64 -7.15 -12.07 -2.74
N ARG A 65 -5.87 -11.81 -3.08
CA ARG A 65 -4.95 -12.85 -3.57
C ARG A 65 -4.46 -13.77 -2.46
N ARG A 66 -4.31 -13.24 -1.24
CA ARG A 66 -3.81 -13.97 -0.05
C ARG A 66 -4.91 -14.80 0.60
N GLU A 67 -6.14 -14.30 0.59
CA GLU A 67 -7.29 -15.13 0.90
C GLU A 67 -7.38 -16.17 -0.22
N PRO A 68 -7.05 -17.46 0.07
CA PRO A 68 -7.03 -18.44 -0.98
C PRO A 68 -8.46 -18.58 -1.51
N ALA A 69 -8.57 -19.19 -2.69
CA ALA A 69 -9.78 -19.89 -3.13
C ALA A 69 -10.19 -20.98 -2.11
N ALA A 70 -10.55 -20.58 -0.88
CA ALA A 70 -11.12 -21.40 0.18
C ALA A 70 -12.56 -21.83 -0.13
N ALA A 71 -13.12 -21.34 -1.24
CA ALA A 71 -14.44 -21.71 -1.76
C ALA A 71 -14.39 -22.80 -2.87
N ALA A 72 -13.25 -23.48 -3.05
CA ALA A 72 -13.09 -24.55 -4.06
C ALA A 72 -12.60 -25.88 -3.48
N ARG A 73 -13.04 -26.24 -2.27
CA ARG A 73 -12.89 -27.59 -1.70
C ARG A 73 -14.19 -28.09 -1.12
#